data_AF-K9PUB0-F1
#
_entry.id   AF-K9PUB0-F1
#
_cell.length_a   1.000
_cell.length_b   1.000
_cell.length_c   1.000
_cell.angle_alpha   90.00
_cell.angle_beta   90.00
_cell.angle_gamma   90.00
#
_symmetry.space_group_name_H-M   'P 1'
#
loop_
_entity.id
_entity.type
_entity.pdbx_description
1 polymer ?
#
loop_
_entity_poly.entity_id
_entity_poly.type
_entity_poly.pdbx_seq_one_letter_code
_entity_poly.pdbx_strand_id
1 'polypeptide(L)'
;MAQKTIKELIAEMSFRTVEPEEIEAAREYERSQIPDDLEIPQTGQIFETVRDVEVTAMITYSAPVTGGEEFTLPAGTQIKIQDQTDERPIVIAADPIDYEGIEQQFIPEADRLSPRYSGYFLYIDTVKFVDGFRQIKP
;
A
#
# COMPACT_ATOMS: atom_id res chain seq x y z
N MET A 1 18.66 8.19 -18.63
CA MET A 1 17.20 7.97 -18.73
C MET A 1 16.66 8.02 -17.31
N ALA A 2 15.52 8.68 -17.06
CA ALA A 2 14.89 8.61 -15.74
C ALA A 2 14.48 7.15 -15.47
N GLN A 3 14.80 6.62 -14.29
CA GLN A 3 14.35 5.29 -13.87
C GLN A 3 12.85 5.36 -13.57
N LYS A 4 12.09 4.36 -14.05
CA LYS A 4 10.63 4.28 -13.88
C LYS A 4 10.27 3.50 -12.61
N THR A 5 9.13 3.84 -12.03
CA THR A 5 8.47 3.12 -10.94
C THR A 5 7.57 1.99 -11.47
N ILE A 6 7.20 1.05 -10.61
CA ILE A 6 6.24 -0.02 -10.95
C ILE A 6 4.90 0.59 -11.31
N LYS A 7 4.46 1.64 -10.59
CA LYS A 7 3.21 2.34 -10.86
C LYS A 7 3.16 2.90 -12.30
N GLU A 8 4.25 3.53 -12.74
CA GLU A 8 4.36 4.03 -14.12
C GLU A 8 4.31 2.89 -15.13
N LEU A 9 5.00 1.78 -14.87
CA LEU A 9 4.96 0.61 -15.76
C LEU A 9 3.55 0.00 -15.84
N ILE A 10 2.84 -0.13 -14.72
CA ILE A 10 1.45 -0.63 -14.69
C ILE A 10 0.54 0.27 -15.54
N ALA A 11 0.68 1.59 -15.45
CA ALA A 11 -0.08 2.51 -16.29
C ALA A 11 0.20 2.29 -17.79
N GLU A 12 1.44 1.98 -18.15
CA GLU A 12 1.86 1.69 -19.53
C GLU A 12 1.33 0.36 -20.06
N MET A 13 1.05 -0.63 -19.20
CA MET A 13 0.49 -1.93 -19.61
C MET A 13 -0.85 -1.81 -20.34
N SER A 14 -1.56 -0.70 -20.17
CA SER A 14 -2.82 -0.43 -20.86
C SER A 14 -2.66 -0.18 -22.38
N PHE A 15 -1.46 0.21 -22.83
CA PHE A 15 -1.20 0.55 -24.23
C PHE A 15 0.07 -0.08 -24.83
N ARG A 16 0.87 -0.80 -24.04
CA ARG A 16 1.98 -1.60 -24.53
C ARG A 16 2.27 -2.81 -23.64
N THR A 17 3.01 -3.77 -24.16
CA THR A 17 3.63 -4.81 -23.34
C THR A 17 4.79 -4.20 -22.54
N VAL A 18 4.84 -4.50 -21.26
CA VAL A 18 5.96 -4.20 -20.35
C VAL A 18 6.74 -5.49 -20.16
N GLU A 19 8.05 -5.43 -20.41
CA GLU A 19 8.91 -6.61 -20.28
C GLU A 19 9.23 -6.91 -18.80
N PRO A 20 9.40 -8.18 -18.41
CA PRO A 20 9.75 -8.55 -17.04
C PRO A 20 11.01 -7.84 -16.51
N GLU A 21 11.99 -7.59 -17.36
CA GLU A 21 13.23 -6.88 -16.99
C GLU A 21 12.97 -5.41 -16.65
N GLU A 22 11.97 -4.77 -17.25
CA GLU A 22 11.58 -3.40 -16.89
C GLU A 22 10.95 -3.38 -15.49
N ILE A 23 10.12 -4.38 -15.18
CA ILE A 23 9.50 -4.54 -13.85
C ILE A 23 10.57 -4.76 -12.79
N GLU A 24 11.56 -5.61 -13.06
CA GLU A 24 12.64 -5.87 -12.11
C GLU A 24 13.54 -4.64 -11.92
N ALA A 25 13.88 -3.92 -13.00
CA ALA A 25 14.64 -2.68 -12.90
C ALA A 25 13.88 -1.61 -12.09
N ALA A 26 12.55 -1.53 -12.22
CA ALA A 26 11.72 -0.64 -11.42
C ALA A 26 11.69 -1.05 -9.94
N ARG A 27 11.60 -2.35 -9.64
CA ARG A 27 11.69 -2.89 -8.26
C ARG A 27 13.03 -2.56 -7.61
N GLU A 28 14.12 -2.79 -8.32
CA GLU A 28 15.47 -2.46 -7.84
C GLU A 28 15.63 -0.97 -7.59
N TYR A 29 15.09 -0.14 -8.50
CA TYR A 29 15.09 1.30 -8.34
C TYR A 29 14.31 1.73 -7.08
N GLU A 30 13.07 1.29 -6.90
CA GLU A 30 12.27 1.63 -5.72
C GLU A 30 12.92 1.13 -4.43
N ARG A 31 13.46 -0.10 -4.44
CA ARG A 31 14.17 -0.67 -3.29
C ARG A 31 15.42 0.13 -2.93
N SER A 32 16.11 0.71 -3.90
CA SER A 32 17.29 1.57 -3.68
C SER A 32 16.95 2.90 -2.96
N GLN A 33 15.68 3.31 -2.97
CA GLN A 33 15.21 4.50 -2.26
C GLN A 33 14.89 4.22 -0.78
N ILE A 34 14.80 2.94 -0.39
CA ILE A 34 14.57 2.52 0.99
C ILE A 34 15.89 2.65 1.77
N PRO A 35 15.93 3.32 2.94
CA PRO A 35 17.13 3.37 3.77
C PRO A 35 17.64 1.97 4.13
N ASP A 36 18.96 1.76 4.09
CA ASP A 36 19.57 0.45 4.41
C ASP A 36 19.46 0.07 5.89
N ASP A 37 19.27 1.06 6.77
CA ASP A 37 19.10 0.91 8.21
C ASP A 37 17.63 0.84 8.65
N LEU A 38 16.69 0.76 7.70
CA LEU A 38 15.28 0.65 8.00
C LEU A 38 14.97 -0.68 8.71
N GLU A 39 14.44 -0.59 9.93
CA GLU A 39 13.80 -1.72 10.59
C GLU A 39 12.46 -2.01 9.91
N ILE A 40 12.36 -3.17 9.24
CA ILE A 40 11.13 -3.58 8.57
C ILE A 40 10.06 -3.90 9.63
N PRO A 41 8.86 -3.31 9.50
CA PRO A 41 7.77 -3.57 10.44
C PRO A 41 7.34 -5.04 10.36
N GLN A 42 7.13 -5.64 11.52
CA GLN A 42 6.72 -7.04 11.65
C GLN A 42 5.20 -7.17 11.66
N THR A 43 4.68 -8.33 11.20
CA THR A 43 3.27 -8.68 11.28
C THR A 43 2.70 -8.38 12.66
N GLY A 44 1.54 -7.72 12.69
CA GLY A 44 0.79 -7.46 13.92
C GLY A 44 1.24 -6.22 14.69
N GLN A 45 2.40 -5.63 14.38
CA GLN A 45 2.80 -4.37 14.97
C GLN A 45 1.83 -3.24 14.61
N ILE A 46 1.66 -2.28 15.51
CA ILE A 46 0.72 -1.18 15.34
C ILE A 46 1.49 0.14 15.20
N PHE A 47 1.14 0.87 14.15
CA PHE A 47 1.69 2.16 13.80
C PHE A 47 0.60 3.22 13.73
N GLU A 48 0.99 4.47 13.89
CA GLU A 48 0.12 5.64 13.79
C GLU A 48 0.71 6.63 12.80
N THR A 49 -0.13 7.19 11.91
CA THR A 49 0.28 8.26 11.01
C THR A 49 0.63 9.52 11.79
N VAL A 50 1.81 10.11 11.55
CA VAL A 50 2.24 11.35 12.23
C VAL A 50 1.85 12.62 11.46
N ARG A 51 1.41 12.45 10.22
CA ARG A 51 0.94 13.47 9.28
C ARG A 51 -0.04 12.80 8.31
N ASP A 52 -0.61 13.59 7.42
CA ASP A 52 -1.41 13.06 6.33
C ASP A 52 -0.50 12.25 5.38
N VAL A 53 -0.89 11.01 5.07
CA VAL A 53 -0.10 10.10 4.22
C VAL A 53 -0.96 9.55 3.08
N GLU A 54 -0.48 9.69 1.86
CA GLU A 54 -1.09 9.07 0.68
C GLU A 54 -0.82 7.56 0.67
N VAL A 55 -1.89 6.78 0.55
CA VAL A 55 -1.87 5.32 0.50
C VAL A 55 -2.80 4.83 -0.61
N THR A 56 -2.70 3.55 -0.94
CA THR A 56 -3.63 2.87 -1.86
C THR A 56 -4.51 1.89 -1.08
N ALA A 57 -5.84 2.01 -1.19
CA ALA A 57 -6.79 0.98 -0.78
C ALA A 57 -6.82 -0.09 -1.86
N MET A 58 -6.39 -1.29 -1.50
CA MET A 58 -6.57 -2.48 -2.33
C MET A 58 -7.94 -3.07 -2.02
N ILE A 59 -8.91 -2.82 -2.90
CA ILE A 59 -10.27 -3.32 -2.80
C ILE A 59 -10.28 -4.78 -3.23
N THR A 60 -10.73 -5.65 -2.33
CA THR A 60 -10.84 -7.09 -2.59
C THR A 60 -12.26 -7.43 -3.04
N TYR A 61 -12.34 -8.19 -4.14
CA TYR A 61 -13.58 -8.80 -4.60
C TYR A 61 -13.40 -10.31 -4.69
N SER A 62 -14.51 -11.03 -4.62
CA SER A 62 -14.61 -12.49 -4.85
C SER A 62 -14.42 -12.88 -6.33
N ALA A 63 -13.68 -12.08 -7.11
CA ALA A 63 -13.48 -12.17 -8.55
C ALA A 63 -12.05 -11.71 -8.91
N PRO A 64 -11.48 -12.04 -10.09
CA PRO A 64 -10.03 -11.94 -10.35
C PRO A 64 -9.48 -10.51 -10.47
N VAL A 65 -10.27 -9.49 -10.16
CA VAL A 65 -9.86 -8.08 -10.25
C VAL A 65 -9.92 -7.48 -8.86
N THR A 66 -8.75 -7.17 -8.30
CA THR A 66 -8.60 -6.26 -7.17
C THR A 66 -8.43 -4.85 -7.72
N GLY A 67 -9.31 -3.93 -7.33
CA GLY A 67 -9.17 -2.50 -7.63
C GLY A 67 -8.20 -1.83 -6.65
N GLY A 68 -7.56 -0.75 -7.08
CA GLY A 68 -6.74 0.09 -6.21
C GLY A 68 -7.25 1.53 -6.28
N GLU A 69 -7.52 2.14 -5.14
CA GLU A 69 -7.91 3.56 -5.08
C GLU A 69 -6.95 4.32 -4.15
N GLU A 70 -6.46 5.48 -4.61
CA GLU A 70 -5.55 6.31 -3.82
C GLU A 70 -6.33 7.24 -2.92
N PHE A 71 -5.92 7.34 -1.66
CA PHE A 71 -6.51 8.27 -0.71
C PHE A 71 -5.49 8.70 0.34
N THR A 72 -5.85 9.71 1.12
CA THR A 72 -5.01 10.25 2.18
C THR A 72 -5.50 9.77 3.54
N LEU A 73 -4.68 9.00 4.24
CA LEU A 73 -4.90 8.73 5.66
C LEU A 73 -4.63 10.00 6.44
N PRO A 74 -5.58 10.47 7.27
CA PRO A 74 -5.34 11.62 8.11
C PRO A 74 -4.29 11.31 9.19
N ALA A 75 -3.63 12.33 9.70
CA ALA A 75 -2.76 12.20 10.87
C ALA A 75 -3.52 11.59 12.09
N GLY A 76 -2.87 10.69 12.82
CA GLY A 76 -3.45 9.99 13.97
C GLY A 76 -4.19 8.68 13.63
N THR A 77 -4.27 8.30 12.35
CA THR A 77 -4.83 7.00 11.96
C THR A 77 -3.90 5.87 12.36
N GLN A 78 -4.45 4.87 13.04
CA GLN A 78 -3.71 3.68 13.46
C GLN A 78 -3.90 2.55 12.46
N ILE A 79 -2.82 1.84 12.17
CA ILE A 79 -2.77 0.70 11.27
C ILE A 79 -2.04 -0.48 11.93
N LYS A 80 -2.39 -1.69 11.53
CA LYS A 80 -1.75 -2.94 11.94
C LYS A 80 -1.14 -3.62 10.73
N ILE A 81 0.13 -3.99 10.83
CA ILE A 81 0.89 -4.58 9.74
C ILE A 81 0.36 -5.99 9.43
N GLN A 82 0.08 -6.27 8.16
CA GLN A 82 -0.28 -7.60 7.67
C GLN A 82 0.96 -8.48 7.50
N ASP A 83 0.78 -9.73 7.07
CA ASP A 83 1.88 -10.64 6.81
C ASP A 83 2.84 -10.08 5.75
N GLN A 84 4.07 -9.78 6.19
CA GLN A 84 5.17 -9.36 5.35
C GLN A 84 6.20 -10.48 5.26
N THR A 85 6.40 -11.02 4.05
CA THR A 85 7.34 -12.12 3.81
C THR A 85 8.61 -11.69 3.09
N ASP A 86 8.63 -10.49 2.52
CA ASP A 86 9.82 -9.89 1.90
C ASP A 86 10.70 -9.28 3.00
N GLU A 87 12.01 -9.57 2.96
CA GLU A 87 13.01 -8.98 3.87
C GLU A 87 13.22 -7.49 3.59
N ARG A 88 12.91 -7.01 2.38
CA ARG A 88 13.01 -5.59 2.02
C ARG A 88 11.86 -5.19 1.07
N PRO A 89 10.64 -5.11 1.61
CA PRO A 89 9.45 -4.83 0.83
C PRO A 89 9.48 -3.41 0.28
N ILE A 90 9.06 -3.24 -0.96
CA ILE A 90 8.80 -1.92 -1.56
C ILE A 90 7.44 -1.33 -1.12
N VAL A 91 6.53 -2.19 -0.67
CA VAL A 91 5.21 -1.82 -0.17
C VAL A 91 4.92 -2.56 1.15
N ILE A 92 4.37 -1.83 2.12
CA ILE A 92 3.85 -2.36 3.37
C ILE A 92 2.34 -2.56 3.25
N ALA A 93 1.88 -3.78 3.52
CA ALA A 93 0.48 -4.12 3.63
C ALA A 93 -0.01 -3.93 5.07
N ALA A 94 -1.17 -3.29 5.26
CA ALA A 94 -1.71 -3.04 6.60
C ALA A 94 -3.25 -2.98 6.63
N ASP A 95 -3.81 -3.30 7.81
CA ASP A 95 -5.21 -3.07 8.12
C ASP A 95 -5.38 -1.82 8.98
N PRO A 96 -6.33 -0.92 8.68
CA PRO A 96 -6.69 0.16 9.60
C PRO A 96 -7.32 -0.42 10.87
N ILE A 97 -6.97 0.16 12.03
CA ILE A 97 -7.58 -0.22 13.32
C ILE A 97 -9.06 0.19 13.35
N ASP A 98 -9.39 1.39 12.87
CA ASP A 98 -10.76 1.83 12.61
C ASP A 98 -11.21 1.40 11.22
N TYR A 99 -11.34 0.09 11.03
CA TYR A 99 -11.61 -0.49 9.72
C TYR A 99 -12.89 0.05 9.09
N GLU A 100 -14.00 0.04 9.84
CA GLU A 100 -15.31 0.48 9.35
C GLU A 100 -15.36 1.99 9.07
N GLY A 101 -14.74 2.82 9.92
CA GLY A 101 -14.71 4.27 9.73
C GLY A 101 -13.95 4.66 8.46
N ILE A 102 -12.76 4.08 8.27
CA ILE A 102 -11.95 4.29 7.06
C ILE A 102 -12.67 3.71 5.84
N GLU A 103 -13.32 2.55 5.94
CA GLU A 103 -14.08 1.95 4.85
C GLU A 103 -15.21 2.86 4.38
N GLN A 104 -16.00 3.41 5.32
CA GLN A 104 -17.10 4.31 5.02
C GLN A 104 -16.65 5.62 4.37
N GLN A 105 -15.46 6.09 4.73
CA GLN A 105 -14.92 7.35 4.25
C GLN A 105 -14.34 7.24 2.84
N PHE A 106 -13.63 6.14 2.54
CA PHE A 106 -12.77 6.06 1.35
C PHE A 106 -13.21 5.03 0.32
N ILE A 107 -14.00 4.03 0.69
CA ILE A 107 -14.49 3.04 -0.28
C ILE A 107 -15.86 3.47 -0.81
N PRO A 108 -16.01 3.65 -2.14
CA PRO A 108 -17.29 4.04 -2.73
C PRO A 108 -18.42 3.11 -2.29
N GLU A 109 -19.58 3.69 -1.99
CA GLU A 109 -20.76 2.93 -1.57
C GLU A 109 -21.15 1.85 -2.59
N ALA A 110 -21.00 2.14 -3.90
CA ALA A 110 -21.26 1.19 -4.97
C ALA A 110 -20.39 -0.08 -4.86
N ASP A 111 -19.14 0.05 -4.42
CA ASP A 111 -18.23 -1.07 -4.19
C ASP A 111 -18.60 -1.82 -2.92
N ARG A 112 -18.86 -1.11 -1.82
CA ARG A 112 -19.25 -1.71 -0.53
C ARG A 112 -20.55 -2.50 -0.60
N LEU A 113 -21.52 -2.04 -1.40
CA LEU A 113 -22.80 -2.71 -1.61
C LEU A 113 -22.73 -3.85 -2.64
N SER A 114 -21.59 -4.04 -3.31
CA SER A 114 -21.42 -5.14 -4.25
C SER A 114 -21.47 -6.48 -3.52
N PRO A 115 -22.26 -7.47 -4.00
CA PRO A 115 -22.30 -8.80 -3.39
C PRO A 115 -20.97 -9.57 -3.54
N ARG A 116 -20.02 -9.02 -4.30
CA ARG A 116 -18.68 -9.58 -4.50
C ARG A 116 -17.64 -8.92 -3.60
N TYR A 117 -17.94 -7.81 -2.96
CA TYR A 117 -17.00 -7.12 -2.09
C TYR A 117 -16.63 -8.00 -0.90
N SER A 118 -15.33 -8.12 -0.63
CA SER A 118 -14.80 -8.94 0.45
C SER A 118 -13.94 -8.16 1.45
N GLY A 119 -13.92 -6.83 1.32
CA GLY A 119 -13.13 -5.94 2.17
C GLY A 119 -12.04 -5.20 1.41
N TYR A 120 -11.15 -4.56 2.13
CA TYR A 120 -9.98 -3.86 1.60
C TYR A 120 -8.81 -3.95 2.58
N PHE A 121 -7.65 -3.56 2.11
CA PHE A 121 -6.45 -3.35 2.93
C PHE A 121 -5.60 -2.25 2.32
N LEU A 122 -4.61 -1.78 3.06
CA LEU A 122 -3.77 -0.64 2.67
C LEU A 122 -2.48 -1.13 2.06
N TYR A 123 -2.11 -0.53 0.93
CA TYR A 123 -0.77 -0.54 0.35
C TYR A 123 -0.11 0.81 0.56
N ILE A 124 1.04 0.77 1.23
CA ILE A 124 1.80 1.94 1.65
C ILE A 124 3.21 1.80 1.08
N ASP A 125 3.66 2.75 0.26
CA ASP A 125 5.05 2.76 -0.21
C ASP A 125 5.99 2.76 1.01
N THR A 126 6.97 1.86 1.04
CA THR A 126 7.85 1.71 2.20
C THR A 126 8.56 3.01 2.54
N VAL A 127 8.97 3.79 1.53
CA VAL A 127 9.56 5.12 1.72
C VAL A 127 8.59 6.10 2.41
N LYS A 128 7.31 6.11 2.00
CA LYS A 128 6.28 6.92 2.66
C LYS A 128 6.00 6.42 4.07
N PHE A 129 6.10 5.11 4.31
CA PHE A 129 5.91 4.51 5.61
C PHE A 129 6.94 5.04 6.63
N VAL A 130 8.23 5.04 6.26
CA VAL A 130 9.32 5.52 7.15
C VAL A 130 9.09 6.96 7.61
N ASP A 131 8.67 7.83 6.69
CA ASP A 131 8.51 9.27 6.95
C ASP A 131 7.09 9.64 7.41
N GLY A 132 6.18 8.67 7.47
CA GLY A 132 4.75 8.89 7.68
C GLY A 132 4.21 8.29 8.98
N PHE A 133 4.92 7.35 9.59
CA PHE A 133 4.39 6.51 10.66
C PHE A 133 5.34 6.42 11.85
N ARG A 134 4.75 6.25 13.04
CA ARG A 134 5.48 5.90 14.26
C ARG A 134 4.87 4.66 14.89
N GLN A 135 5.70 3.76 15.42
CA GLN A 135 5.22 2.62 16.18
C GLN A 135 4.62 3.09 17.51
N ILE A 136 3.46 2.56 17.89
CA ILE A 136 2.78 2.93 19.15
C ILE A 136 2.61 1.74 20.11
N LYS A 137 2.74 0.49 19.63
CA LYS A 137 2.73 -0.72 20.45
C LYS A 137 3.63 -1.81 19.85
N PRO A 138 4.41 -2.54 20.67
CA PRO A 138 5.00 -3.81 20.29
C PRO A 138 3.95 -4.92 20.22
#